data_AF-A0A177ECS4-F1
#
_entry.id   AF-A0A177ECS4-F1
#
_cell.length_a   1.000
_cell.length_b   1.000
_cell.length_c   1.000
_cell.angle_alpha   90.00
_cell.angle_beta   90.00
_cell.angle_gamma   90.00
#
_symmetry.space_group_name_H-M   'P 1'
#
loop_
_entity.id
_entity.type
_entity.pdbx_description
1 polymer ?
#
loop_
_entity_poly.entity_id
_entity_poly.type
_entity_poly.pdbx_seq_one_letter_code
_entity_poly.pdbx_strand_id
1 'polypeptide(L)'
;MKPLNIDRSVTDAFYRYQMPPIALKIEGRGNGIKTVLLNIKEVARSLGRDAKHLTKYLSLELGALSSIDEENSKYVINGAHDTEKVQKYIFKFIDELVLCKGCRNPETLLFCTSSRKLVHQKCIACGFEGAVKSSNKLIKGLLKELPGKESIAEEKNEGFEEFEDFEGNGYAFG
;
A
#
# COMPACT_ATOMS: atom_id res chain seq x y z
N MET A 1 -2.16 -19.19 9.43
CA MET A 1 -2.23 -19.10 7.95
C MET A 1 -0.82 -19.07 7.41
N LYS A 2 -0.52 -19.81 6.33
CA LYS A 2 0.83 -19.83 5.74
C LYS A 2 1.07 -18.52 4.97
N PRO A 3 2.19 -17.81 5.19
CA PRO A 3 2.50 -16.60 4.43
C PRO A 3 2.78 -16.96 2.96
N LEU A 4 2.42 -16.05 2.06
CA LEU A 4 2.60 -16.20 0.62
C LEU A 4 3.85 -15.43 0.18
N ASN A 5 4.65 -16.03 -0.69
CA ASN A 5 5.80 -15.35 -1.29
C ASN A 5 5.30 -14.20 -2.18
N ILE A 6 5.95 -13.04 -2.09
CA ILE A 6 5.59 -11.87 -2.90
C ILE A 6 5.84 -12.16 -4.38
N ASP A 7 6.98 -12.77 -4.71
CA ASP A 7 7.24 -13.28 -6.06
C ASP A 7 6.76 -14.73 -6.19
N ARG A 8 5.74 -14.94 -7.02
CA ARG A 8 5.17 -16.26 -7.32
C ARG A 8 6.12 -17.23 -8.03
N SER A 9 7.22 -16.75 -8.60
CA SER A 9 8.22 -17.63 -9.23
C SER A 9 9.12 -18.31 -8.20
N VAL A 10 9.24 -17.72 -7.00
CA VAL A 10 10.11 -18.21 -5.95
C VAL A 10 9.35 -19.23 -5.12
N THR A 11 9.80 -20.48 -5.18
CA THR A 11 9.21 -21.60 -4.42
C THR A 11 9.89 -21.84 -3.06
N ASP A 12 10.89 -21.03 -2.72
CA ASP A 12 11.61 -21.13 -1.44
C ASP A 12 10.67 -20.84 -0.26
N ALA A 13 10.62 -21.78 0.68
CA ALA A 13 9.81 -21.69 1.90
C ALA A 13 10.32 -20.62 2.87
N PHE A 14 11.61 -20.29 2.81
CA PHE A 14 12.27 -19.29 3.65
C PHE A 14 12.55 -17.99 2.91
N TYR A 15 11.82 -17.74 1.82
CA TYR A 15 11.95 -16.49 1.09
C TYR A 15 11.71 -15.29 2.01
N ARG A 16 12.65 -14.34 2.01
CA ARG A 16 12.65 -13.19 2.92
C ARG A 16 11.40 -12.33 2.82
N TYR A 17 10.85 -12.19 1.61
CA TYR A 17 9.75 -11.27 1.33
C TYR A 17 8.43 -12.02 1.20
N GLN A 18 7.64 -12.00 2.26
CA GLN A 18 6.34 -12.67 2.33
C GLN A 18 5.23 -11.70 2.72
N MET A 19 4.00 -12.05 2.33
CA MET A 19 2.78 -11.32 2.70
C MET A 19 1.73 -12.28 3.26
N PRO A 20 0.84 -11.83 4.15
CA PRO A 20 -0.31 -12.62 4.55
C PRO A 20 -1.28 -12.80 3.36
N PRO A 21 -2.00 -13.93 3.26
CA PRO A 21 -3.06 -14.09 2.27
C PRO A 21 -4.20 -13.10 2.53
N ILE A 22 -4.85 -12.60 1.48
CA ILE A 22 -5.96 -11.65 1.65
C ILE A 22 -7.15 -12.32 2.36
N ALA A 23 -7.68 -11.64 3.36
CA ALA A 23 -8.87 -12.01 4.09
C ALA A 23 -10.03 -11.09 3.68
N LEU A 24 -11.08 -11.70 3.15
CA LEU A 24 -12.26 -11.01 2.66
C LEU A 24 -13.48 -11.39 3.50
N LYS A 25 -14.37 -10.43 3.68
CA LYS A 25 -15.69 -10.66 4.26
C LYS A 25 -16.74 -10.07 3.34
N ILE A 26 -17.64 -10.91 2.84
CA ILE A 26 -18.78 -10.46 2.05
C ILE A 26 -19.87 -9.99 3.02
N GLU A 27 -20.29 -8.75 2.89
CA GLU A 27 -21.39 -8.16 3.64
C GLU A 27 -22.54 -7.80 2.70
N GLY A 28 -23.77 -7.83 3.20
CA GLY A 28 -24.97 -7.55 2.42
C GLY A 28 -25.49 -8.75 1.61
N ARG A 29 -26.69 -8.57 1.05
CA ARG A 29 -27.39 -9.56 0.19
C ARG A 29 -28.12 -8.80 -0.92
N GLY A 30 -28.28 -9.43 -2.08
CA GLY A 30 -28.96 -8.81 -3.24
C GLY A 30 -28.20 -7.60 -3.80
N ASN A 31 -28.91 -6.52 -4.09
CA ASN A 31 -28.36 -5.32 -4.74
C ASN A 31 -27.36 -4.53 -3.87
N GLY A 32 -27.24 -4.85 -2.58
CA GLY A 32 -26.34 -4.21 -1.62
C GLY A 32 -25.13 -5.06 -1.23
N ILE A 33 -24.76 -6.06 -2.03
CA ILE A 33 -23.60 -6.92 -1.72
C ILE A 33 -22.30 -6.13 -1.88
N LYS A 34 -21.45 -6.23 -0.85
CA LYS A 34 -20.16 -5.54 -0.76
C LYS A 34 -19.13 -6.48 -0.17
N THR A 35 -17.89 -6.38 -0.66
CA THR A 35 -16.76 -7.16 -0.18
C THR A 35 -15.86 -6.26 0.67
N VAL A 36 -15.71 -6.58 1.93
CA VAL A 36 -14.86 -5.89 2.89
C VAL A 36 -13.49 -6.57 2.93
N LEU A 37 -12.43 -5.80 2.71
CA LEU A 37 -11.05 -6.25 2.84
C LEU A 37 -10.62 -6.09 4.31
N LEU A 38 -10.39 -7.20 5.02
CA LEU A 38 -10.12 -7.17 6.47
C LEU A 38 -8.66 -6.83 6.78
N ASN A 39 -7.71 -7.41 6.04
CA ASN A 39 -6.27 -7.33 6.32
C ASN A 39 -5.47 -6.60 5.23
N ILE A 40 -6.11 -5.71 4.47
CA ILE A 40 -5.45 -5.01 3.37
C ILE A 40 -4.30 -4.11 3.83
N LYS A 41 -4.37 -3.55 5.06
CA LYS A 41 -3.29 -2.75 5.64
C LYS A 41 -2.03 -3.59 5.89
N GLU A 42 -2.18 -4.81 6.36
CA GLU A 42 -1.06 -5.73 6.61
C GLU A 42 -0.41 -6.14 5.28
N VAL A 43 -1.22 -6.50 4.28
CA VAL A 43 -0.72 -6.82 2.94
C VAL A 43 0.02 -5.62 2.34
N ALA A 44 -0.56 -4.43 2.42
CA ALA A 44 0.04 -3.22 1.88
C ALA A 44 1.38 -2.88 2.59
N ARG A 45 1.46 -3.09 3.91
CA ARG A 45 2.68 -2.95 4.70
C ARG A 45 3.77 -3.93 4.25
N SER A 46 3.43 -5.20 4.00
CA SER A 46 4.38 -6.18 3.44
C SER A 46 4.90 -5.79 2.05
N LEU A 47 4.11 -5.06 1.28
CA LEU A 47 4.48 -4.56 -0.05
C LEU A 47 5.20 -3.20 -0.03
N GLY A 48 5.29 -2.53 1.12
CA GLY A 48 5.83 -1.17 1.22
C GLY A 48 4.99 -0.14 0.45
N ARG A 49 3.67 -0.32 0.39
CA ARG A 49 2.73 0.56 -0.32
C ARG A 49 1.56 0.95 0.59
N ASP A 50 0.93 2.07 0.28
CA ASP A 50 -0.32 2.44 0.95
C ASP A 50 -1.49 1.53 0.57
N ALA A 51 -2.31 1.20 1.57
CA ALA A 51 -3.51 0.39 1.37
C ALA A 51 -4.53 1.05 0.42
N LYS A 52 -4.52 2.38 0.33
CA LYS A 52 -5.32 3.14 -0.64
C LYS A 52 -5.02 2.75 -2.08
N HIS A 53 -3.74 2.72 -2.43
CA HIS A 53 -3.28 2.43 -3.78
C HIS A 53 -3.68 1.02 -4.19
N LEU A 54 -3.53 0.05 -3.27
CA LEU A 54 -3.92 -1.33 -3.50
C LEU A 54 -5.44 -1.48 -3.64
N THR A 55 -6.23 -0.84 -2.76
CA THR A 55 -7.70 -0.88 -2.84
C THR A 55 -8.21 -0.22 -4.13
N LYS A 56 -7.60 0.89 -4.54
CA LYS A 56 -7.93 1.56 -5.80
C LYS A 56 -7.57 0.69 -6.99
N TYR A 57 -6.45 -0.04 -6.94
CA TYR A 57 -6.08 -1.03 -7.96
C TYR A 57 -7.14 -2.09 -8.14
N LEU A 58 -7.55 -2.71 -7.03
CA LEU A 58 -8.59 -3.73 -7.04
C LEU A 58 -9.91 -3.18 -7.58
N SER A 59 -10.30 -1.95 -7.22
CA SER A 59 -11.53 -1.32 -7.72
C SER A 59 -11.56 -1.19 -9.25
N LEU A 60 -10.41 -0.86 -9.86
CA LEU A 60 -10.32 -0.67 -11.30
C LEU A 60 -10.27 -1.99 -12.07
N GLU A 61 -9.53 -2.98 -11.55
CA GLU A 61 -9.47 -4.32 -12.16
C GLU A 61 -10.79 -5.08 -12.04
N LEU A 62 -11.52 -4.89 -10.93
CA LEU A 62 -12.83 -5.50 -10.69
C LEU A 62 -13.98 -4.71 -11.33
N GLY A 63 -13.72 -3.52 -11.88
CA GLY A 63 -14.74 -2.66 -12.47
C GLY A 63 -15.79 -2.18 -11.48
N ALA A 64 -15.43 -2.03 -10.21
CA ALA A 64 -16.34 -1.74 -9.11
C ALA A 64 -15.98 -0.43 -8.39
N LEU A 65 -16.97 0.20 -7.79
CA LEU A 65 -16.75 1.34 -6.90
C LEU A 65 -16.19 0.84 -5.55
N SER A 66 -15.19 1.54 -5.04
CA SER A 66 -14.60 1.29 -3.72
C SER A 66 -14.89 2.44 -2.76
N SER A 67 -15.17 2.11 -1.51
CA SER A 67 -15.24 3.05 -0.40
C SER A 67 -14.05 2.80 0.52
N ILE A 68 -13.31 3.86 0.85
CA ILE A 68 -12.10 3.82 1.67
C ILE A 68 -12.35 4.74 2.85
N ASP A 69 -12.30 4.17 4.05
CA ASP A 69 -12.41 4.90 5.32
C ASP A 69 -11.12 4.65 6.10
N GLU A 70 -10.25 5.65 6.13
CA GLU A 70 -8.91 5.52 6.72
C GLU A 70 -8.94 5.50 8.24
N GLU A 71 -9.83 6.31 8.82
CA GLU A 71 -10.02 6.45 10.27
C GLU A 71 -10.41 5.11 10.88
N ASN A 72 -11.39 4.43 10.28
CA ASN A 72 -11.85 3.13 10.75
C ASN A 72 -11.08 1.96 10.15
N SER A 73 -10.08 2.20 9.30
CA SER A 73 -9.34 1.15 8.57
C SER A 73 -10.24 0.24 7.73
N LYS A 74 -11.39 0.74 7.27
CA LYS A 74 -12.38 -0.05 6.53
C LYS A 74 -12.22 0.19 5.03
N TYR A 75 -11.94 -0.90 4.30
CA TYR A 75 -11.80 -0.87 2.86
C TYR A 75 -12.86 -1.78 2.25
N VAL A 76 -13.74 -1.19 1.44
CA VAL A 76 -14.92 -1.88 0.91
C VAL A 76 -14.95 -1.74 -0.61
N ILE A 77 -15.23 -2.84 -1.29
CA ILE A 77 -15.43 -2.89 -2.74
C ILE A 77 -16.85 -3.36 -3.00
N ASN A 78 -17.60 -2.62 -3.82
CA ASN A 78 -18.96 -3.03 -4.19
C ASN A 78 -18.94 -4.30 -5.04
N GLY A 79 -19.92 -5.17 -4.84
CA GLY A 79 -20.02 -6.45 -5.53
C GLY A 79 -19.52 -7.64 -4.71
N ALA A 80 -19.82 -8.83 -5.23
CA ALA A 80 -19.41 -10.11 -4.65
C ALA A 80 -18.10 -10.56 -5.29
N HIS A 81 -17.01 -10.52 -4.52
CA HIS A 81 -15.69 -10.90 -4.99
C HIS A 81 -15.12 -12.05 -4.18
N ASP A 82 -14.73 -13.11 -4.88
CA ASP A 82 -14.11 -14.27 -4.27
C ASP A 82 -12.66 -13.98 -3.87
N THR A 83 -12.21 -14.58 -2.77
CA THR A 83 -10.84 -14.44 -2.25
C THR A 83 -9.80 -14.82 -3.29
N GLU A 84 -10.01 -15.88 -4.06
CA GLU A 84 -9.08 -16.31 -5.10
C GLU A 84 -8.93 -15.29 -6.24
N LYS A 85 -10.03 -14.65 -6.63
CA LYS A 85 -10.02 -13.63 -7.70
C LYS A 85 -9.25 -12.41 -7.23
N VAL A 86 -9.58 -11.90 -6.03
CA VAL A 86 -8.89 -10.74 -5.46
C VAL A 86 -7.41 -11.02 -5.28
N GLN A 87 -7.05 -12.20 -4.76
CA GLN A 87 -5.64 -12.59 -4.60
C GLN A 87 -4.89 -12.61 -5.94
N LYS A 88 -5.50 -13.10 -7.03
CA LYS A 88 -4.91 -13.05 -8.39
C LYS A 88 -4.63 -11.61 -8.84
N TYR A 89 -5.53 -10.67 -8.56
CA TYR A 89 -5.31 -9.26 -8.89
C TYR A 89 -4.23 -8.61 -8.02
N ILE A 90 -4.09 -9.00 -6.74
CA ILE A 90 -2.98 -8.56 -5.90
C ILE A 90 -1.64 -9.04 -6.49
N PHE A 91 -1.55 -10.28 -6.98
CA PHE A 91 -0.32 -10.74 -7.64
C PHE A 91 -0.02 -9.96 -8.92
N LYS A 92 -1.02 -9.62 -9.73
CA LYS A 92 -0.83 -8.75 -10.89
C LYS A 92 -0.32 -7.36 -10.48
N PHE A 93 -0.88 -6.77 -9.42
CA PHE A 93 -0.39 -5.52 -8.85
C PHE A 93 1.09 -5.61 -8.47
N ILE A 94 1.49 -6.71 -7.82
CA ILE A 94 2.88 -6.94 -7.40
C ILE A 94 3.81 -7.00 -8.62
N ASP A 95 3.46 -7.79 -9.63
CA ASP A 95 4.26 -7.96 -10.85
C ASP A 95 4.39 -6.64 -11.65
N GLU A 96 3.37 -5.79 -11.63
CA GLU A 96 3.34 -4.54 -12.41
C GLU A 96 3.97 -3.35 -11.67
N LEU A 97 3.71 -3.20 -10.37
CA LEU A 97 3.96 -1.96 -9.61
C LEU A 97 4.91 -2.12 -8.41
N VAL A 98 5.17 -3.35 -7.96
CA VAL A 98 6.03 -3.60 -6.79
C VAL A 98 7.37 -4.16 -7.21
N LEU A 99 7.40 -5.22 -8.02
CA LEU A 99 8.64 -5.87 -8.43
C LEU A 99 9.41 -5.02 -9.43
N CYS A 100 10.72 -4.90 -9.21
CA CYS A 100 11.62 -4.28 -10.17
C CYS A 100 11.70 -5.10 -11.46
N LYS A 101 11.68 -4.43 -12.63
CA LYS A 101 11.82 -5.09 -13.94
C LYS A 101 13.22 -5.64 -14.22
N GLY A 102 14.24 -5.16 -13.50
CA GLY A 102 15.61 -5.66 -13.62
C GLY A 102 15.90 -6.84 -12.69
N CYS A 103 15.79 -6.62 -11.37
CA CYS A 103 16.24 -7.58 -10.35
C CYS A 103 15.10 -8.29 -9.59
N ARG A 104 13.83 -7.99 -9.90
CA ARG A 104 12.64 -8.58 -9.24
C ARG A 104 12.60 -8.38 -7.71
N ASN A 105 13.31 -7.38 -7.19
CA ASN A 105 13.20 -7.03 -5.77
C ASN A 105 11.92 -6.19 -5.52
N PRO A 106 11.14 -6.45 -4.44
CA PRO A 106 9.94 -5.67 -4.12
C PRO A 106 10.23 -4.28 -3.52
N GLU A 107 11.46 -4.01 -3.08
CA GLU A 107 11.87 -2.71 -2.54
C GLU A 107 12.06 -1.67 -3.66
N THR A 108 10.96 -1.04 -4.06
CA THR A 108 10.96 -0.03 -5.12
C THR A 108 10.18 1.23 -4.72
N LEU A 109 10.71 2.38 -5.10
CA LEU A 109 10.12 3.69 -4.87
C LEU A 109 9.41 4.16 -6.15
N LEU A 110 8.16 4.59 -6.02
CA LEU A 110 7.42 5.21 -7.11
C LEU A 110 7.49 6.72 -6.95
N PHE A 111 7.80 7.42 -8.03
CA PHE A 111 7.83 8.89 -8.05
C PHE A 111 7.22 9.40 -9.35
N CYS A 112 6.61 10.57 -9.28
CA CYS A 112 6.00 11.22 -10.44
C CYS A 112 6.92 12.32 -10.95
N THR A 113 7.06 12.40 -12.27
CA THR A 113 7.75 13.52 -12.92
C THR A 113 6.71 14.51 -13.44
N SER A 114 6.70 15.73 -12.88
CA SER A 114 5.70 16.78 -13.17
C SER A 114 5.58 17.12 -14.66
N SER A 115 6.66 16.99 -15.42
CA SER A 115 6.71 17.39 -16.82
C SER A 115 6.01 16.43 -17.80
N ARG A 116 5.68 15.18 -17.40
CA ARG A 116 5.06 14.21 -18.33
C ARG A 116 3.86 13.44 -17.79
N LYS A 117 3.43 13.65 -16.53
CA LYS A 117 2.37 12.83 -15.87
C LYS A 117 2.67 11.33 -16.00
N LEU A 118 3.96 10.97 -15.91
CA LEU A 118 4.42 9.59 -15.95
C LEU A 118 4.88 9.21 -14.54
N VAL A 119 4.52 8.00 -14.12
CA VAL A 119 5.04 7.38 -12.90
C VAL A 119 6.31 6.65 -13.27
N HIS A 120 7.36 6.93 -12.52
CA HIS A 120 8.66 6.28 -12.61
C HIS A 120 8.86 5.40 -11.37
N GLN A 121 9.58 4.30 -11.56
CA GLN A 121 9.97 3.38 -10.51
C GLN A 121 11.49 3.41 -10.38
N LYS A 122 11.98 3.57 -9.16
CA LYS A 122 13.40 3.45 -8.79
C LYS A 122 13.58 2.26 -7.86
N CYS A 123 14.47 1.34 -8.21
CA CYS A 123 14.80 0.21 -7.34
C CYS A 123 15.96 0.58 -6.41
N ILE A 124 15.83 0.27 -5.12
CA ILE A 124 16.87 0.52 -4.12
C ILE A 124 18.01 -0.50 -4.26
N ALA A 125 17.69 -1.75 -4.62
CA ALA A 125 18.68 -2.82 -4.69
C ALA A 125 19.62 -2.75 -5.90
N CYS A 126 19.11 -2.46 -7.10
CA CYS A 126 19.92 -2.43 -8.33
C CYS A 126 20.10 -1.03 -8.92
N GLY A 127 19.44 0.01 -8.38
CA GLY A 127 19.50 1.36 -8.92
C GLY A 127 18.74 1.57 -10.25
N PHE A 128 18.03 0.56 -10.76
CA PHE A 128 17.26 0.70 -11.99
C PHE A 128 16.19 1.79 -11.86
N GLU A 129 16.15 2.69 -12.84
CA GLU A 129 15.14 3.72 -13.00
C GLU A 129 14.41 3.53 -14.33
N GLY A 130 13.09 3.41 -14.28
CA GLY A 130 12.29 3.23 -15.49
C GLY A 130 10.89 3.82 -15.34
N ALA A 131 10.32 4.26 -16.47
CA ALA A 131 8.92 4.63 -16.51
C ALA A 131 8.05 3.37 -16.39
N VAL A 132 7.12 3.37 -15.44
CA VAL A 132 6.14 2.31 -15.31
C VAL A 132 5.09 2.51 -16.40
N LYS A 133 5.20 1.74 -17.49
CA LYS A 133 4.12 1.61 -18.46
C LYS A 133 3.03 0.73 -17.85
N SER A 134 2.16 1.29 -17.00
CA SER A 134 0.93 0.58 -16.65
C SER A 134 -0.17 0.99 -17.63
N SER A 135 -0.74 0.03 -18.34
CA SER A 135 -1.93 0.15 -19.19
C SER A 135 -3.18 0.60 -18.42
N ASN A 136 -3.12 0.64 -17.10
CA ASN A 136 -4.27 0.88 -16.26
C ASN A 136 -4.36 2.35 -15.83
N LYS A 137 -5.60 2.87 -15.82
CA LYS A 137 -5.99 4.24 -15.40
C LYS A 137 -5.60 4.60 -13.95
N LEU A 138 -4.95 3.68 -13.25
CA LEU A 138 -4.44 3.75 -11.88
C LEU A 138 -3.33 4.78 -11.68
N ILE A 139 -2.40 4.88 -12.63
CA ILE A 139 -1.33 5.90 -12.58
C ILE A 139 -1.95 7.31 -12.49
N LYS A 140 -3.07 7.57 -13.16
CA LYS A 140 -3.79 8.86 -13.09
C LYS A 140 -4.41 9.14 -11.71
N GLY A 141 -4.73 8.10 -10.94
CA GLY A 141 -5.24 8.22 -9.57
C GLY A 141 -4.11 8.39 -8.55
N LEU A 142 -3.03 7.61 -8.70
CA LEU A 142 -1.78 7.75 -7.93
C LEU A 142 -1.15 9.14 -8.09
N LEU A 143 -1.28 9.76 -9.27
CA LEU A 143 -0.82 11.10 -9.61
C LEU A 143 -1.47 12.24 -8.78
N LYS A 144 -2.56 11.98 -8.04
CA LYS A 144 -3.22 12.99 -7.19
C LYS A 144 -2.74 13.00 -5.74
N GLU A 145 -2.17 11.90 -5.25
CA GLU A 145 -1.75 11.77 -3.83
C GLU A 145 -0.23 11.77 -3.65
N LEU A 146 0.55 11.77 -4.73
CA LEU A 146 1.98 12.04 -4.62
C LEU A 146 2.19 13.55 -4.52
N PRO A 147 2.87 14.07 -3.48
CA PRO A 147 3.20 15.48 -3.43
C PRO A 147 4.02 15.79 -4.68
N GLY A 148 3.44 16.59 -5.58
CA GLY A 148 4.26 17.39 -6.47
C GLY A 148 5.22 18.13 -5.56
N LYS A 149 6.52 18.10 -5.85
CA LYS A 149 7.50 18.88 -5.11
C LYS A 149 7.02 20.33 -5.05
N GLU A 150 6.49 20.72 -3.90
CA GLU A 150 6.60 22.08 -3.40
C GLU A 150 7.51 21.97 -2.16
N SER A 151 8.66 22.63 -2.29
CA SER A 151 9.70 22.94 -1.29
C SER A 151 10.37 21.80 -0.50
N ILE A 152 11.65 21.57 -0.84
CA ILE A 152 12.67 21.44 0.21
C ILE A 152 12.80 22.83 0.84
N ALA A 153 12.22 23.05 2.01
CA ALA A 153 12.62 24.05 3.01
C ALA A 153 11.69 23.91 4.23
N GLU A 154 12.28 23.61 5.39
CA GLU A 154 11.84 23.94 6.76
C GLU A 154 10.42 23.51 7.15
N GLU A 155 10.24 22.60 8.10
CA GLU A 155 10.09 22.99 9.50
C GLU A 155 10.70 21.97 10.47
N LYS A 156 11.54 22.49 11.36
CA LYS A 156 11.96 21.86 12.61
C LYS A 156 10.86 22.07 13.66
N ASN A 157 10.73 21.10 14.57
CA ASN A 157 10.11 21.21 15.91
C ASN A 157 8.59 21.51 15.88
N GLU A 158 7.71 20.90 16.66
CA GLU A 158 7.70 20.60 18.09
C GLU A 158 6.49 19.68 18.34
N GLY A 159 6.55 18.81 19.35
CA GLY A 159 5.39 18.02 19.76
C GLY A 159 5.73 16.73 20.50
N PHE A 160 6.63 16.80 21.48
CA PHE A 160 6.72 15.78 22.52
C PHE A 160 5.68 16.19 23.57
N GLU A 161 4.56 15.46 23.63
CA GLU A 161 3.53 15.65 24.65
C GLU A 161 4.14 15.33 26.02
N GLU A 162 4.23 16.37 26.84
CA GLU A 162 4.65 16.35 28.22
C GLU A 162 3.57 15.59 29.03
N PHE A 163 3.94 14.40 29.49
CA PHE A 163 3.12 13.61 30.41
C PHE A 163 3.39 14.10 31.82
N GLU A 164 2.60 15.08 32.29
CA GLU A 164 2.50 15.38 33.72
C GLU A 164 1.73 14.24 34.39
N ASP A 165 2.41 13.45 35.21
CA ASP A 165 2.10 13.40 36.64
C ASP A 165 3.03 12.44 37.40
N PHE A 166 3.35 12.88 38.62
CA PHE A 166 3.41 12.08 39.83
C PHE A 166 4.77 11.91 40.54
N GLU A 167 4.86 12.66 41.65
CA GLU A 167 5.50 12.39 42.94
C GLU A 167 7.04 12.30 43.05
N GLY A 168 7.56 13.13 43.98
CA GLY A 168 8.61 12.63 44.90
C GLY A 168 9.70 13.63 45.27
N ASN A 169 9.54 14.25 46.44
CA ASN A 169 10.59 14.61 47.39
C ASN A 169 11.82 15.42 46.94
N GLY A 170 11.84 16.67 47.40
CA GLY A 170 12.75 17.07 48.48
C GLY A 170 14.15 17.62 48.13
N TYR A 171 14.62 18.45 49.07
CA TYR A 171 16.03 18.78 49.38
C TYR A 171 16.69 19.98 48.64
N ALA A 172 16.49 21.15 49.24
CA ALA A 172 17.46 22.13 49.79
C ALA A 172 18.87 22.38 49.16
N PHE A 173 19.34 23.61 49.45
CA PHE A 173 20.68 24.24 49.31
C PHE A 173 20.96 24.93 47.97
N GLY A 174 21.37 26.20 47.91
CA GLY A 174 21.71 27.19 48.95
C GLY A 174 22.02 28.53 48.28
#